data_AF-A0A522T4R0-F1
#
_entry.id   AF-A0A522T4R0-F1
#
_cell.length_a   1.000
_cell.length_b   1.000
_cell.length_c   1.000
_cell.angle_alpha   90.00
_cell.angle_beta   90.00
_cell.angle_gamma   90.00
#
_symmetry.space_group_name_H-M   'P 1'
#
loop_
_entity.id
_entity.type
_entity.pdbx_description
1 polymer ?
#
loop_
_entity_poly.entity_id
_entity_poly.type
_entity_poly.pdbx_seq_one_letter_code
_entity_poly.pdbx_strand_id
1 'polypeptide(L)'
;MQYLLLHFGYAFLVLGLILEGDATLVAAMILASAGAEYFSMRWVVGIAMGVTIGGNELIYEIGALGRMRGLLANSRHRQRVSRWLHNSRSGFLSLLFSRFMWGFRLMIPFAAGMLHIKRRRFSVANAVGGAIWVAVLAYFGVAIEQLFELLHNDLLRYQSHIAVALFLVGVVIGLATIPWQIVRRSRKKQRTTAALRLAKRRIVLPPRPAAKPPVPAVPAGWVQPREAAPPPPPN
;
A
#
# COMPACT_ATOMS: atom_id res chain seq x y z
N MET A 1 28.37 14.72 21.74
CA MET A 1 27.66 14.28 20.50
C MET A 1 27.78 12.78 20.26
N GLN A 2 28.95 12.16 20.40
CA GLN A 2 29.18 10.71 20.14
C GLN A 2 28.39 9.75 21.07
N TYR A 3 28.16 10.13 22.34
CA TYR A 3 27.39 9.32 23.31
C TYR A 3 25.87 9.23 22.99
N LEU A 4 25.29 10.26 22.37
CA LEU A 4 23.86 10.26 22.02
C LEU A 4 23.57 9.28 20.88
N LEU A 5 24.45 9.20 19.88
CA LEU A 5 24.32 8.29 18.73
C LEU A 5 24.45 6.82 19.13
N LEU A 6 25.30 6.50 20.11
CA LEU A 6 25.42 5.14 20.66
C LEU A 6 24.16 4.69 21.42
N HIS A 7 23.54 5.57 22.21
CA HIS A 7 22.31 5.24 22.94
C HIS A 7 21.07 5.20 22.03
N PHE A 8 20.96 6.12 21.07
CA PHE A 8 19.77 6.20 20.24
C PHE A 8 19.87 5.42 18.93
N GLY A 9 21.06 5.16 18.38
CA GLY A 9 21.22 4.48 17.08
C GLY A 9 20.63 3.07 17.07
N TYR A 10 20.94 2.26 18.08
CA TYR A 10 20.34 0.93 18.23
C TYR A 10 18.86 0.99 18.65
N ALA A 11 18.43 2.04 19.36
CA ALA A 11 17.02 2.24 19.68
C ALA A 11 16.20 2.56 18.42
N PHE A 12 16.72 3.42 17.52
CA PHE A 12 16.13 3.68 16.21
C PHE A 12 16.15 2.43 15.33
N LEU A 13 17.20 1.61 15.39
CA LEU A 13 17.22 0.31 14.70
C LEU A 13 16.07 -0.58 15.17
N VAL A 14 15.87 -0.73 16.49
CA VAL A 14 14.78 -1.55 17.03
C VAL A 14 13.42 -1.00 16.61
N LEU A 15 13.19 0.31 16.78
CA LEU A 15 11.92 0.95 16.40
C LEU A 15 11.66 0.84 14.89
N GLY A 16 12.68 1.09 14.08
CA GLY A 16 12.60 0.95 12.63
C GLY A 16 12.35 -0.48 12.21
N LEU A 17 12.97 -1.48 12.87
CA LEU A 17 12.69 -2.89 12.60
C LEU A 17 11.25 -3.30 12.93
N ILE A 18 10.64 -2.69 13.95
CA ILE A 18 9.23 -2.94 14.30
C ILE A 18 8.29 -2.30 13.26
N LEU A 19 8.59 -1.09 12.81
CA LEU A 19 7.75 -0.34 11.86
C LEU A 19 7.93 -0.82 10.42
N GLU A 20 9.17 -0.82 9.97
CA GLU A 20 9.60 -0.96 8.57
C GLU A 20 10.77 -1.95 8.43
N GLY A 21 10.80 -2.95 9.32
CA GLY A 21 11.59 -4.19 9.29
C GLY A 21 12.71 -4.26 8.24
N ASP A 22 12.33 -4.68 7.04
CA ASP A 22 13.26 -5.04 5.98
C ASP A 22 14.08 -3.85 5.47
N ALA A 23 13.45 -2.69 5.29
CA ALA A 23 14.11 -1.47 4.82
C ALA A 23 15.09 -0.93 5.87
N THR A 24 14.68 -0.96 7.14
CA THR A 24 15.56 -0.53 8.25
C THR A 24 16.77 -1.44 8.38
N LEU A 25 16.60 -2.76 8.25
CA LEU A 25 17.73 -3.70 8.29
C LEU A 25 18.73 -3.44 7.16
N VAL A 26 18.25 -3.28 5.92
CA VAL A 26 19.12 -3.00 4.78
C VAL A 26 19.86 -1.69 4.98
N ALA A 27 19.17 -0.61 5.38
CA ALA A 27 19.79 0.67 5.65
C ALA A 27 20.85 0.59 6.77
N ALA A 28 20.52 -0.07 7.87
CA ALA A 28 21.46 -0.25 8.99
C ALA A 28 22.68 -1.08 8.59
N MET A 29 22.52 -2.04 7.69
CA MET A 29 23.60 -2.86 7.16
C MET A 29 24.50 -2.10 6.19
N ILE A 30 23.95 -1.21 5.36
CA ILE A 30 24.73 -0.27 4.54
C ILE A 30 25.56 0.64 5.46
N LEU A 31 24.95 1.24 6.48
CA LEU A 31 25.68 2.10 7.42
C LEU A 31 26.76 1.33 8.19
N ALA A 32 26.48 0.09 8.60
CA ALA A 32 27.43 -0.76 9.32
C ALA A 32 28.61 -1.23 8.44
N SER A 33 28.40 -1.39 7.13
CA SER A 33 29.46 -1.81 6.18
C SER A 33 30.35 -0.66 5.76
N ALA A 34 29.81 0.56 5.64
CA ALA A 34 30.54 1.79 5.34
C ALA A 34 31.52 2.26 6.44
N GLY A 35 31.85 1.39 7.40
CA GLY A 35 32.82 1.69 8.46
C GLY A 35 32.34 2.68 9.50
N ALA A 36 31.03 2.89 9.64
CA ALA A 36 30.50 3.71 10.73
C ALA A 36 30.90 3.09 12.07
N GLU A 37 31.84 3.72 12.79
CA GLU A 37 32.41 3.25 14.08
C GLU A 37 31.36 2.83 15.12
N TYR A 38 30.12 3.30 14.96
CA TYR A 38 29.01 3.14 15.90
C TYR A 38 28.11 1.93 15.62
N PHE A 39 28.11 1.40 14.39
CA PHE A 39 27.21 0.32 13.96
C PHE A 39 28.01 -0.96 13.69
N SER A 40 28.17 -1.78 14.72
CA SER A 40 28.78 -3.11 14.51
C SER A 40 27.78 -4.00 13.79
N MET A 41 28.20 -4.53 12.64
CA MET A 41 27.44 -5.52 11.87
C MET A 41 26.93 -6.68 12.74
N ARG A 42 27.71 -7.10 13.74
CA ARG A 42 27.33 -8.18 14.66
C ARG A 42 26.15 -7.82 15.56
N TRP A 43 26.10 -6.58 16.06
CA TRP A 43 24.98 -6.08 16.86
C TRP A 43 23.73 -5.84 16.00
N VAL A 44 23.88 -5.31 14.79
CA VAL A 44 22.76 -5.12 13.85
C VAL A 44 22.07 -6.44 13.53
N VAL A 45 22.85 -7.46 13.14
CA VAL A 45 22.33 -8.80 12.84
C VAL A 45 21.69 -9.43 14.08
N GLY A 46 22.32 -9.30 15.26
CA GLY A 46 21.79 -9.83 16.51
C GLY A 46 20.43 -9.22 16.88
N ILE A 47 20.32 -7.90 16.83
CA ILE A 47 19.07 -7.17 17.10
C ILE A 47 18.01 -7.53 16.06
N ALA A 48 18.37 -7.56 14.78
CA ALA A 48 17.47 -7.92 13.69
C ALA A 48 16.90 -9.34 13.86
N MET A 49 17.74 -10.32 14.23
CA MET A 49 17.29 -11.66 14.56
C MET A 49 16.35 -11.67 15.77
N GLY A 50 16.70 -10.95 16.84
CA GLY A 50 15.86 -10.84 18.05
C GLY A 50 14.48 -10.29 17.76
N VAL A 51 14.40 -9.15 17.05
CA VAL A 51 13.12 -8.53 16.68
C VAL A 51 12.33 -9.41 15.71
N THR A 52 12.98 -9.97 14.70
CA THR A 52 12.31 -10.81 13.68
C THR A 52 11.76 -12.12 14.27
N ILE A 53 12.55 -12.82 15.08
CA ILE A 53 12.14 -14.09 15.67
C ILE A 53 11.13 -13.84 16.79
N GLY A 54 11.41 -12.88 17.67
CA GLY A 54 10.54 -12.52 18.80
C GLY A 54 9.19 -11.98 18.36
N GLY A 55 9.16 -11.10 17.35
CA GLY A 55 7.91 -10.57 16.78
C GLY A 55 7.00 -11.67 16.25
N ASN A 56 7.57 -12.66 15.56
CA ASN A 56 6.79 -13.79 15.04
C ASN A 56 6.29 -14.73 16.13
N GLU A 57 7.06 -14.90 17.21
CA GLU A 57 6.62 -15.67 18.37
C GLU A 57 5.45 -14.97 19.07
N LEU A 58 5.48 -13.63 19.20
CA LEU A 58 4.35 -12.85 19.72
C LEU A 58 3.10 -13.00 18.84
N ILE A 59 3.25 -12.93 17.52
CA ILE A 59 2.12 -13.10 16.59
C ILE A 59 1.53 -14.52 16.69
N TYR A 60 2.39 -15.53 16.83
CA TYR A 60 1.95 -16.90 17.07
C TYR A 60 1.13 -17.01 18.36
N GLU A 61 1.60 -16.41 19.46
CA GLU A 61 0.88 -16.42 20.74
C GLU A 61 -0.46 -15.67 20.63
N ILE A 62 -0.51 -14.52 19.96
CA ILE A 62 -1.75 -13.78 19.68
C ILE A 62 -2.75 -14.67 18.91
N GLY A 63 -2.27 -15.44 17.93
CA GLY A 63 -3.08 -16.42 17.21
C GLY A 63 -3.57 -17.55 18.11
N ALA A 64 -2.73 -18.04 19.02
CA ALA A 64 -3.04 -19.13 19.95
C ALA A 64 -4.02 -18.74 21.05
N LEU A 65 -4.00 -17.48 21.51
CA LEU A 65 -4.90 -16.90 22.53
C LEU A 65 -6.37 -16.83 22.09
N GLY A 66 -6.69 -17.10 20.82
CA GLY A 66 -7.97 -17.71 20.46
C GLY A 66 -9.20 -16.81 20.41
N ARG A 67 -9.11 -15.48 20.57
CA ARG A 67 -10.28 -14.57 20.39
C ARG A 67 -10.72 -14.38 18.93
N MET A 68 -9.97 -14.91 17.96
CA MET A 68 -10.19 -14.74 16.52
C MET A 68 -10.46 -16.06 15.77
N ARG A 69 -10.84 -17.14 16.47
CA ARG A 69 -11.19 -18.43 15.83
C ARG A 69 -12.28 -18.32 14.76
N GLY A 70 -13.17 -17.33 14.86
CA GLY A 70 -14.24 -17.05 13.89
C GLY A 70 -13.77 -16.47 12.55
N LEU A 71 -12.53 -15.96 12.45
CA LEU A 71 -12.00 -15.40 11.18
C LEU A 71 -11.67 -16.50 10.15
N LEU A 72 -11.43 -17.74 10.59
CA LEU A 72 -11.44 -18.91 9.71
C LEU A 72 -12.84 -19.54 9.64
N ALA A 73 -13.85 -18.74 9.27
CA ALA A 73 -15.23 -19.18 9.16
C ALA A 73 -15.45 -20.30 8.12
N ASN A 74 -14.56 -20.43 7.13
CA ASN A 74 -14.66 -21.45 6.09
C ASN A 74 -13.93 -22.75 6.50
N SER A 75 -14.70 -23.73 6.97
CA SER A 75 -14.21 -25.03 7.46
C SER A 75 -13.30 -25.76 6.45
N ARG A 76 -13.60 -25.67 5.14
CA ARG A 76 -12.82 -26.34 4.08
C ARG A 76 -11.42 -25.73 3.90
N HIS A 77 -11.33 -24.38 3.94
CA HIS A 77 -10.05 -23.68 3.85
C HIS A 77 -9.20 -23.93 5.10
N ARG A 78 -9.83 -23.88 6.28
CA ARG A 78 -9.18 -24.21 7.55
C ARG A 78 -8.58 -25.63 7.54
N GLN A 79 -9.32 -26.62 7.04
CA GLN A 79 -8.84 -28.00 6.96
C GLN A 79 -7.68 -28.17 5.98
N ARG A 80 -7.70 -27.45 4.85
CA ARG A 80 -6.61 -27.48 3.87
C ARG A 80 -5.34 -26.86 4.45
N VAL A 81 -5.45 -25.67 5.04
CA VAL A 81 -4.33 -24.94 5.66
C VAL A 81 -3.79 -25.72 6.86
N SER A 82 -4.66 -26.30 7.70
CA SER A 82 -4.27 -27.17 8.81
C SER A 82 -3.47 -28.38 8.34
N ARG A 83 -3.94 -29.12 7.33
CA ARG A 83 -3.20 -30.25 6.76
C ARG A 83 -1.84 -29.82 6.20
N TRP A 84 -1.79 -28.66 5.56
CA TRP A 84 -0.57 -28.14 4.96
C TRP A 84 0.47 -27.74 6.02
N LEU A 85 0.07 -27.01 7.06
CA LEU A 85 0.95 -26.65 8.18
C LEU A 85 1.32 -27.86 9.06
N HIS A 86 0.43 -28.84 9.23
CA HIS A 86 0.74 -30.07 9.97
C HIS A 86 1.72 -30.98 9.24
N ASN A 87 1.81 -30.92 7.92
CA ASN A 87 2.81 -31.70 7.18
C ASN A 87 4.23 -31.16 7.44
N SER A 88 5.13 -31.98 7.99
CA SER A 88 6.49 -31.60 8.39
C SER A 88 7.26 -30.80 7.34
N ARG A 89 7.24 -31.29 6.10
CA ARG A 89 7.97 -30.66 4.97
C ARG A 89 7.27 -29.41 4.46
N SER A 90 5.99 -29.51 4.10
CA SER A 90 5.23 -28.38 3.54
C SER A 90 5.08 -27.23 4.54
N GLY A 91 4.79 -27.53 5.81
CA GLY A 91 4.65 -26.54 6.87
C GLY A 91 5.97 -25.80 7.16
N PHE A 92 7.10 -26.49 7.14
CA PHE A 92 8.42 -25.85 7.28
C PHE A 92 8.71 -24.92 6.10
N LEU A 93 8.49 -25.39 4.86
CA LEU A 93 8.63 -24.54 3.66
C LEU A 93 7.66 -23.36 3.71
N SER A 94 6.42 -23.54 4.16
CA SER A 94 5.45 -22.45 4.32
C SER A 94 6.00 -21.33 5.19
N LEU A 95 6.54 -21.71 6.36
CA LEU A 95 7.03 -20.79 7.35
C LEU A 95 8.28 -20.06 6.85
N LEU A 96 9.10 -20.75 6.07
CA LEU A 96 10.27 -20.18 5.42
C LEU A 96 9.87 -19.18 4.33
N PHE A 97 9.02 -19.60 3.38
CA PHE A 97 8.58 -18.77 2.26
C PHE A 97 7.63 -17.64 2.67
N SER A 98 6.96 -17.75 3.81
CA SER A 98 6.08 -16.70 4.35
C SER A 98 6.75 -15.34 4.46
N ARG A 99 8.08 -15.33 4.62
CA ARG A 99 8.89 -14.13 4.82
C ARG A 99 9.19 -13.37 3.53
N PHE A 100 9.15 -14.04 2.37
CA PHE A 100 9.45 -13.44 1.07
C PHE A 100 8.25 -12.74 0.44
N MET A 101 7.04 -12.93 0.99
CA MET A 101 5.82 -12.34 0.45
C MET A 101 5.26 -11.29 1.40
N TRP A 102 5.07 -10.07 0.88
CA TRP A 102 4.55 -8.93 1.64
C TRP A 102 3.15 -9.25 2.20
N GLY A 103 3.03 -9.33 3.53
CA GLY A 103 1.81 -9.68 4.27
C GLY A 103 1.76 -11.10 4.84
N PHE A 104 2.39 -12.09 4.21
CA PHE A 104 2.37 -13.48 4.70
C PHE A 104 3.16 -13.68 5.99
N ARG A 105 4.14 -12.81 6.25
CA ARG A 105 4.94 -12.79 7.49
C ARG A 105 4.11 -12.63 8.77
N LEU A 106 2.93 -12.01 8.67
CA LEU A 106 2.00 -11.89 9.79
C LEU A 106 0.96 -13.01 9.75
N MET A 107 0.46 -13.33 8.56
CA MET A 107 -0.63 -14.29 8.39
C MET A 107 -0.25 -15.73 8.75
N ILE A 108 0.95 -16.19 8.37
CA ILE A 108 1.35 -17.58 8.57
C ILE A 108 1.68 -17.89 10.04
N PRO A 109 2.47 -17.08 10.77
CA PRO A 109 2.63 -17.25 12.22
C PRO A 109 1.32 -17.18 12.98
N PHE A 110 0.45 -16.23 12.61
CA PHE A 110 -0.87 -16.08 13.21
C PHE A 110 -1.74 -17.31 12.96
N ALA A 111 -1.78 -17.82 11.73
CA ALA A 111 -2.48 -19.06 11.37
C ALA A 111 -1.91 -20.28 12.08
N ALA A 112 -0.59 -20.37 12.23
CA ALA A 112 0.05 -21.43 12.99
C ALA A 112 -0.38 -21.42 14.47
N GLY A 113 -0.49 -20.23 15.07
CA GLY A 113 -1.03 -20.04 16.42
C GLY A 113 -2.48 -20.49 16.54
N MET A 114 -3.35 -20.00 15.65
CA MET A 114 -4.79 -20.35 15.64
C MET A 114 -5.05 -21.85 15.44
N LEU A 115 -4.16 -22.54 14.73
CA LEU A 115 -4.23 -23.97 14.47
C LEU A 115 -3.52 -24.80 15.55
N HIS A 116 -2.93 -24.17 16.57
CA HIS A 116 -2.16 -24.81 17.64
C HIS A 116 -1.08 -25.78 17.11
N ILE A 117 -0.34 -25.34 16.09
CA ILE A 117 0.85 -26.09 15.64
C ILE A 117 1.80 -26.26 16.83
N LYS A 118 2.45 -27.41 16.98
CA LYS A 118 3.42 -27.64 18.07
C LYS A 118 4.43 -26.48 18.14
N ARG A 119 4.45 -25.74 19.25
CA ARG A 119 5.25 -24.52 19.42
C ARG A 119 6.72 -24.71 19.06
N ARG A 120 7.36 -25.78 19.55
CA ARG A 120 8.75 -26.13 19.19
C ARG A 120 8.99 -26.21 17.68
N ARG A 121 8.05 -26.77 16.93
CA ARG A 121 8.17 -26.90 15.48
C ARG A 121 8.05 -25.55 14.77
N PHE A 122 7.13 -24.70 15.24
CA PHE A 122 7.02 -23.33 14.76
C PHE A 122 8.29 -22.53 15.08
N SER A 123 8.76 -22.53 16.32
CA SER A 123 9.92 -21.73 16.73
C SER A 123 11.21 -22.15 16.02
N VAL A 124 11.43 -23.45 15.76
CA VAL A 124 12.59 -23.91 14.97
C VAL A 124 12.49 -23.42 13.52
N ALA A 125 11.35 -23.58 12.86
CA ALA A 125 11.15 -23.09 11.50
C ALA A 125 11.26 -21.55 11.43
N ASN A 126 10.77 -20.87 12.47
CA ASN A 126 10.84 -19.41 12.62
C ASN A 126 12.28 -18.93 12.80
N ALA A 127 13.08 -19.61 13.62
CA ALA A 127 14.48 -19.29 13.85
C ALA A 127 15.31 -19.50 12.59
N VAL A 128 15.17 -20.66 11.93
CA VAL A 128 15.90 -20.96 10.69
C VAL A 128 15.51 -19.98 9.58
N GLY A 129 14.20 -19.76 9.38
CA GLY A 129 13.74 -18.81 8.37
C GLY A 129 14.11 -17.36 8.69
N GLY A 130 14.10 -16.99 9.98
CA GLY A 130 14.56 -15.67 10.43
C GLY A 130 16.05 -15.46 10.18
N ALA A 131 16.88 -16.45 10.48
CA ALA A 131 18.31 -16.40 10.24
C ALA A 131 18.65 -16.27 8.75
N ILE A 132 18.02 -17.10 7.90
CA ILE A 132 18.19 -17.01 6.44
C ILE A 132 17.77 -15.64 5.93
N TRP A 133 16.62 -15.13 6.37
CA TRP A 133 16.10 -13.83 5.94
C TRP A 133 17.02 -12.67 6.33
N VAL A 134 17.44 -12.63 7.61
CA VAL A 134 18.36 -11.60 8.09
C VAL A 134 19.70 -11.70 7.35
N ALA A 135 20.21 -12.90 7.09
CA ALA A 135 21.44 -13.09 6.32
C ALA A 135 21.32 -12.58 4.89
N VAL A 136 20.20 -12.85 4.21
CA VAL A 136 19.94 -12.35 2.84
C VAL A 136 19.88 -10.82 2.82
N LEU A 137 19.15 -10.20 3.74
CA LEU A 137 19.05 -8.74 3.80
C LEU A 137 20.36 -8.08 4.24
N ALA A 138 21.10 -8.71 5.14
CA ALA A 138 22.42 -8.25 5.54
C ALA A 138 23.41 -8.29 4.37
N TYR A 139 23.47 -9.41 3.66
CA TYR A 139 24.29 -9.53 2.45
C TYR A 139 23.88 -8.50 1.40
N PHE A 140 22.57 -8.29 1.20
CA PHE A 140 22.07 -7.30 0.26
C PHE A 140 22.48 -5.88 0.64
N GLY A 141 22.41 -5.50 1.93
CA GLY A 141 22.89 -4.21 2.41
C GLY A 141 24.39 -4.01 2.16
N VAL A 142 25.21 -5.01 2.46
CA VAL A 142 26.67 -4.97 2.20
C VAL A 142 26.95 -4.86 0.69
N ALA A 143 26.25 -5.63 -0.14
CA ALA A 143 26.44 -5.60 -1.59
C ALA A 143 26.04 -4.23 -2.18
N ILE A 144 25.00 -3.60 -1.65
CA ILE A 144 24.62 -2.23 -2.03
C ILE A 144 25.72 -1.25 -1.63
N GLU A 145 26.25 -1.36 -0.43
CA GLU A 145 27.31 -0.47 0.05
C GLU A 145 28.59 -0.60 -0.79
N GLN A 146 29.02 -1.82 -1.09
CA GLN A 146 30.14 -2.07 -2.01
C GLN A 146 29.89 -1.48 -3.39
N LEU A 147 28.65 -1.61 -3.90
CA LEU A 147 28.26 -0.98 -5.16
C LEU A 147 28.35 0.55 -5.06
N PHE A 148 27.98 1.15 -3.92
CA PHE A 148 28.15 2.58 -3.68
C PHE A 148 29.62 3.00 -3.64
N GLU A 149 30.52 2.23 -3.02
CA GLU A 149 31.96 2.50 -3.01
C GLU A 149 32.57 2.42 -4.42
N LEU A 150 32.23 1.36 -5.17
CA LEU A 150 32.63 1.18 -6.57
C LEU A 150 32.15 2.33 -7.44
N LEU A 151 30.87 2.69 -7.29
CA LEU A 151 30.26 3.81 -7.98
C LEU A 151 30.87 5.13 -7.53
N HIS A 152 31.30 5.31 -6.28
CA HIS A 152 31.76 6.61 -5.76
C HIS A 152 32.92 7.21 -6.57
N ASN A 153 33.83 6.35 -7.05
CA ASN A 153 34.95 6.76 -7.91
C ASN A 153 34.49 7.26 -9.29
N ASP A 154 33.40 6.72 -9.84
CA ASP A 154 32.81 7.15 -11.12
C ASP A 154 31.70 8.22 -10.95
N LEU A 155 31.02 8.25 -9.80
CA LEU A 155 29.91 9.15 -9.47
C LEU A 155 30.38 10.57 -9.27
N LEU A 156 31.56 10.79 -8.70
CA LEU A 156 32.13 12.15 -8.62
C LEU A 156 32.41 12.74 -10.02
N ARG A 157 32.59 11.89 -11.04
CA ARG A 157 32.75 12.29 -12.45
C ARG A 157 31.41 12.45 -13.18
N TYR A 158 30.35 11.76 -12.75
CA TYR A 158 29.03 11.72 -13.40
C TYR A 158 27.87 12.33 -12.57
N GLN A 159 28.17 12.98 -11.44
CA GLN A 159 27.20 13.53 -10.48
C GLN A 159 26.18 14.46 -11.16
N SER A 160 26.63 15.27 -12.12
CA SER A 160 25.78 16.16 -12.90
C SER A 160 24.81 15.40 -13.81
N HIS A 161 25.24 14.32 -14.44
CA HIS A 161 24.42 13.56 -15.38
C HIS A 161 23.35 12.71 -14.70
N ILE A 162 23.65 12.10 -13.55
CA ILE A 162 22.67 11.30 -12.80
C ILE A 162 21.61 12.20 -12.15
N ALA A 163 22.01 13.35 -11.60
CA ALA A 163 21.06 14.33 -11.07
C ALA A 163 20.14 14.89 -12.17
N VAL A 164 20.67 15.18 -13.35
CA VAL A 164 19.89 15.62 -14.51
C VAL A 164 18.97 14.51 -15.02
N ALA A 165 19.42 13.25 -15.06
CA ALA A 165 18.58 12.12 -15.48
C ALA A 165 17.40 11.90 -14.51
N LEU A 166 17.64 11.93 -13.20
CA LEU A 166 16.59 11.83 -12.19
C LEU A 166 15.63 13.03 -12.22
N PHE A 167 16.14 14.24 -12.43
CA PHE A 167 15.32 15.44 -12.62
C PHE A 167 14.42 15.31 -13.86
N LEU A 168 14.96 14.87 -14.99
CA LEU A 168 14.20 14.66 -16.22
C LEU A 168 13.13 13.57 -16.06
N VAL A 169 13.45 12.46 -15.40
CA VAL A 169 12.47 11.41 -15.08
C VAL A 169 11.36 11.95 -14.17
N GLY A 170 11.72 12.72 -13.14
CA GLY A 170 10.77 13.39 -12.26
C GLY A 170 9.86 14.37 -13.00
N VAL A 171 10.41 15.14 -13.95
CA VAL A 171 9.67 16.06 -14.81
C VAL A 171 8.74 15.32 -15.76
N VAL A 172 9.18 14.22 -16.38
CA VAL A 172 8.34 13.41 -17.29
C VAL A 172 7.18 12.77 -16.53
N ILE A 173 7.44 12.19 -15.35
CA ILE A 173 6.39 11.60 -14.50
C ILE A 173 5.44 12.69 -13.98
N GLY A 174 5.98 13.84 -13.58
CA GLY A 174 5.19 15.02 -13.19
C GLY A 174 4.26 15.46 -14.32
N LEU A 175 4.81 15.71 -15.52
CA LEU A 175 4.04 16.13 -16.70
C LEU A 175 3.03 15.08 -17.17
N ALA A 176 3.34 13.79 -17.03
CA ALA A 176 2.40 12.71 -17.35
C ALA A 176 1.24 12.63 -16.34
N THR A 177 1.49 12.94 -15.06
CA THR A 177 0.49 12.82 -13.99
C THR A 177 -0.32 14.11 -13.75
N ILE A 178 0.23 15.28 -14.08
CA ILE A 178 -0.43 16.59 -14.00
C ILE A 178 -1.78 16.64 -14.76
N PRO A 179 -1.91 16.22 -16.03
CA PRO A 179 -3.19 16.25 -16.74
C PRO A 179 -4.21 15.30 -16.12
N TRP A 180 -3.78 14.14 -15.63
CA TRP A 180 -4.65 13.20 -14.90
C TRP A 180 -5.14 13.78 -13.57
N GLN A 181 -4.26 14.48 -12.83
CA GLN A 181 -4.62 15.13 -11.57
C GLN A 181 -5.52 16.36 -11.76
N ILE A 182 -5.30 17.16 -12.80
CA ILE A 182 -6.14 18.34 -13.11
C ILE A 182 -7.55 17.89 -13.53
N VAL A 183 -7.69 16.89 -14.41
CA VAL A 183 -8.99 16.36 -14.82
C VAL A 183 -9.74 15.75 -13.63
N ARG A 184 -9.05 15.04 -12.74
CA ARG A 184 -9.65 14.45 -11.53
C ARG A 184 -10.12 15.50 -10.52
N ARG A 185 -9.39 16.62 -10.37
CA ARG A 185 -9.79 17.75 -9.52
C ARG A 185 -10.99 18.50 -10.08
N SER A 186 -11.05 18.68 -11.41
CA SER A 186 -12.18 19.35 -12.08
C SER A 186 -13.49 18.56 -11.95
N ARG A 187 -13.46 17.22 -12.04
CA ARG A 187 -14.65 16.38 -11.84
C ARG A 187 -15.21 16.45 -10.42
N LYS A 188 -14.37 16.63 -9.39
CA LYS A 188 -14.83 16.82 -8.01
C LYS A 188 -15.51 18.18 -7.81
N LYS A 189 -14.91 19.28 -8.29
CA LYS A 189 -15.51 20.62 -8.19
C LYS A 189 -16.88 20.69 -8.89
N GLN A 190 -16.98 20.14 -10.11
CA GLN A 190 -18.24 20.14 -10.87
C GLN A 190 -19.35 19.35 -10.16
N ARG A 191 -19.04 18.20 -9.53
CA ARG A 191 -20.02 17.42 -8.76
C ARG A 191 -20.53 18.18 -7.53
N THR A 192 -19.66 18.85 -6.78
CA THR A 192 -20.04 19.64 -5.61
C THR A 192 -20.88 20.85 -6.00
N THR A 193 -20.50 21.58 -7.05
CA THR A 193 -21.26 22.74 -7.54
C THR A 193 -22.62 22.34 -8.13
N ALA A 194 -22.69 21.22 -8.86
CA ALA A 194 -23.95 20.68 -9.37
C ALA A 194 -24.88 20.22 -8.23
N ALA A 195 -24.35 19.54 -7.22
CA ALA A 195 -25.11 19.13 -6.03
C ALA A 195 -25.65 20.34 -5.25
N LEU A 196 -24.83 21.38 -5.05
CA LEU A 196 -25.26 22.63 -4.40
C LEU A 196 -26.33 23.37 -5.19
N ARG A 197 -26.22 23.41 -6.53
CA ARG A 197 -27.26 24.01 -7.40
C ARG A 197 -28.58 23.25 -7.34
N LEU A 198 -28.56 21.92 -7.33
CA LEU A 198 -29.76 21.09 -7.19
C LEU A 198 -30.42 21.27 -5.82
N ALA A 199 -29.62 21.31 -4.74
CA ALA A 199 -30.12 21.56 -3.40
C ALA A 199 -30.77 22.95 -3.29
N LYS A 200 -30.12 23.99 -3.80
CA LYS A 200 -30.67 25.35 -3.83
C LYS A 200 -31.96 25.44 -4.64
N ARG A 201 -32.04 24.75 -5.78
CA ARG A 201 -33.24 24.72 -6.62
C ARG A 201 -34.41 24.01 -5.94
N ARG A 202 -34.14 23.00 -5.11
CA ARG A 202 -35.16 22.27 -4.34
C ARG A 202 -35.76 23.10 -3.19
N ILE A 203 -35.00 24.04 -2.65
CA ILE A 203 -35.43 24.95 -1.57
C ILE A 203 -36.26 26.12 -2.11
N VAL A 204 -35.96 26.58 -3.34
CA VAL A 204 -36.56 27.79 -3.92
C VAL A 204 -37.83 27.51 -4.75
N LEU A 205 -38.05 26.27 -5.19
CA LEU A 205 -39.26 25.95 -5.97
C LEU A 205 -40.50 25.89 -5.06
N PRO A 206 -41.56 26.68 -5.33
CA PRO A 206 -42.83 26.56 -4.61
C PRO A 206 -43.47 25.18 -4.86
N PRO A 207 -44.32 24.67 -3.95
CA PRO A 207 -45.00 23.39 -4.13
C PRO A 207 -45.76 23.40 -5.46
N ARG A 208 -45.63 22.31 -6.22
CA ARG A 208 -46.17 22.19 -7.58
C ARG A 208 -47.66 22.50 -7.57
N PRO A 209 -48.14 23.51 -8.33
CA PRO A 209 -49.56 23.84 -8.36
C PRO A 209 -50.36 22.67 -8.94
N ALA A 210 -51.53 22.41 -8.36
CA ALA A 210 -52.44 21.35 -8.81
C ALA A 210 -52.84 21.57 -10.28
N ALA A 211 -52.90 20.49 -11.05
CA ALA A 211 -53.20 20.54 -12.48
C ALA A 211 -54.60 21.15 -12.73
N LYS A 212 -54.67 22.12 -13.64
CA LYS A 212 -55.95 22.74 -14.05
C LYS A 212 -56.75 21.77 -14.94
N PRO A 213 -58.09 21.77 -14.84
CA PRO A 213 -58.93 20.90 -15.67
C PRO A 213 -58.89 21.31 -17.16
N PRO A 214 -59.08 20.36 -18.09
CA PRO A 214 -59.01 20.63 -19.53
C PRO A 214 -60.17 21.51 -20.02
N VAL A 215 -59.85 22.39 -20.99
CA VAL A 215 -60.79 23.33 -21.64
C VAL A 215 -61.51 22.61 -22.79
N PRO A 216 -62.84 22.80 -22.98
CA PRO A 216 -63.59 22.14 -24.05
C PRO A 216 -63.22 22.65 -25.46
N ALA A 217 -63.19 21.74 -26.43
CA ALA A 217 -62.81 22.02 -27.82
C ALA A 217 -63.92 22.74 -28.61
N VAL A 218 -63.54 23.71 -29.45
CA VAL A 218 -64.44 24.45 -30.35
C VAL A 218 -64.69 23.65 -31.65
N PRO A 219 -65.92 23.53 -32.17
CA PRO A 219 -66.23 22.70 -33.34
C PRO A 219 -65.68 23.26 -34.67
N ALA A 220 -65.25 22.36 -35.54
CA ALA A 220 -64.43 22.57 -36.74
C ALA A 220 -65.07 23.35 -37.93
N GLY A 221 -66.25 23.96 -37.77
CA GLY A 221 -66.99 24.59 -38.87
C GLY A 221 -66.65 26.06 -39.18
N TRP A 222 -65.83 26.71 -38.35
CA TRP A 222 -65.65 28.17 -38.36
C TRP A 222 -64.31 28.66 -38.94
N VAL A 223 -63.57 27.83 -39.67
CA VAL A 223 -62.28 28.24 -40.26
C VAL A 223 -62.50 28.68 -41.71
N GLN A 224 -62.58 30.01 -41.94
CA GLN A 224 -62.68 30.58 -43.29
C GLN A 224 -61.37 30.37 -44.10
N PRO A 225 -61.44 30.08 -45.42
CA PRO A 225 -60.25 29.90 -46.26
C PRO A 225 -59.46 31.20 -46.45
N ARG A 226 -58.15 31.19 -46.19
CA ARG A 226 -57.26 32.33 -46.46
C ARG A 226 -57.03 32.51 -47.96
N GLU A 227 -57.34 33.70 -48.46
CA GLU A 227 -57.08 34.18 -49.82
C GLU A 227 -55.56 34.21 -50.11
N ALA A 228 -55.16 33.75 -51.30
CA ALA A 228 -53.75 33.57 -51.68
C ALA A 228 -53.04 34.92 -51.88
N ALA A 229 -51.88 35.10 -51.23
CA ALA A 229 -51.06 36.30 -51.35
C ALA A 229 -50.40 36.42 -52.75
N PRO A 230 -50.32 37.61 -53.35
CA PRO A 230 -49.71 37.81 -54.66
C PRO A 230 -48.17 37.65 -54.64
N PRO A 231 -47.55 37.24 -55.76
CA PRO A 231 -46.13 36.93 -55.83
C PRO A 231 -45.23 38.19 -55.77
N PRO A 232 -43.97 38.04 -55.30
CA PRO A 232 -43.04 39.16 -55.14
C PRO A 232 -42.53 39.70 -56.49
N PRO A 233 -42.17 41.00 -56.57
CA PRO A 233 -41.63 41.61 -57.79
C PRO A 233 -40.17 41.15 -58.08
N PRO A 234 -39.76 41.08 -59.36
CA PRO A 234 -38.40 40.67 -59.76
C PRO A 234 -37.35 41.79 -59.57
N ASN A 235 -36.08 41.36 -59.41
CA ASN A 235 -34.89 42.12 -59.00
C ASN A 235 -34.54 43.37 -59.83
#